data_AF-M0ER35-F1
#
_entry.id   AF-M0ER35-F1
#
_cell.length_a   1.000
_cell.length_b   1.000
_cell.length_c   1.000
_cell.angle_alpha   90.00
_cell.angle_beta   90.00
_cell.angle_gamma   90.00
#
_symmetry.space_group_name_H-M   'P 1'
#
loop_
_entity.id
_entity.type
_entity.pdbx_description
1 polymer ?
#
loop_
_entity_poly.entity_id
_entity_poly.type
_entity_poly.pdbx_seq_one_letter_code
_entity_poly.pdbx_strand_id
1 'polypeptide(L)'
;MDHRILADLLDRNDDHVAALPAGAFDGHRDGQRPGVVSVCCSDSRVSQEGMFAVEEPGVLFTSGAIGNAVSAVVDGERVLDGSVAYPLRHTHTEVLAVVGHTGCGAVEAALTAVRTGDFPPEPGVRADVEGLVPIVEAGLDDPAVVGETDADPDSDAGPPVRDRLVEYNVHEQVAFALDREEAADATVYGFVYDLHGVYGDREGTVYLVNVDGERDPGTLRDLVGEARADHVATLLER
;
A
#
# COMPACT_ATOMS: atom_id res chain seq x y z
N MET A 1 -11.61 -31.25 12.70
CA MET A 1 -10.76 -30.07 12.44
C MET A 1 -9.92 -29.88 13.67
N ASP A 2 -8.61 -29.71 13.49
CA ASP A 2 -7.72 -29.33 14.57
C ASP A 2 -7.97 -27.85 14.89
N HIS A 3 -8.32 -27.55 16.15
CA HIS A 3 -8.63 -26.20 16.62
C HIS A 3 -7.41 -25.53 17.28
N ARG A 4 -6.19 -26.03 17.06
CA ARG A 4 -4.97 -25.43 17.58
C ARG A 4 -4.83 -23.93 17.32
N ILE A 5 -5.12 -23.48 16.09
CA ILE A 5 -5.05 -22.05 15.75
C ILE A 5 -6.00 -21.23 16.64
N LEU A 6 -7.19 -21.76 16.95
CA LEU A 6 -8.14 -21.07 17.83
C LEU A 6 -7.60 -20.95 19.26
N ALA A 7 -7.01 -22.02 19.80
CA ALA A 7 -6.38 -21.97 21.12
C ALA A 7 -5.23 -20.96 21.14
N ASP A 8 -4.33 -21.01 20.14
CA ASP A 8 -3.20 -20.09 20.04
C ASP A 8 -3.65 -18.61 19.94
N LEU A 9 -4.76 -18.32 19.23
CA LEU A 9 -5.32 -16.96 19.16
C LEU A 9 -5.86 -16.47 20.50
N LEU A 10 -6.53 -17.34 21.26
CA LEU A 10 -7.08 -17.00 22.58
C LEU A 10 -5.98 -16.83 23.61
N ASP A 11 -4.98 -17.72 23.62
CA ASP A 11 -3.82 -17.62 24.52
C ASP A 11 -3.04 -16.32 24.26
N ARG A 12 -2.82 -15.95 22.98
CA ARG A 12 -2.19 -14.68 22.61
C ARG A 12 -2.99 -13.46 23.06
N ASN A 13 -4.32 -13.54 23.02
CA ASN A 13 -5.17 -12.46 23.53
C ASN A 13 -5.06 -12.34 25.05
N ASP A 14 -5.03 -13.46 25.77
CA ASP A 14 -4.84 -13.47 27.22
C ASP A 14 -3.48 -12.85 27.61
N ASP A 15 -2.42 -13.20 26.88
CA ASP A 15 -1.09 -12.60 27.04
C ASP A 15 -1.11 -11.09 26.76
N HIS A 16 -1.79 -10.65 25.70
CA HIS A 16 -1.94 -9.23 25.37
C HIS A 16 -2.67 -8.47 26.49
N VAL A 17 -3.82 -8.97 26.95
CA VAL A 17 -4.60 -8.35 28.02
C VAL A 17 -3.80 -8.28 29.32
N ALA A 18 -3.03 -9.33 29.65
CA ALA A 18 -2.18 -9.37 30.83
C ALA A 18 -1.04 -8.35 30.78
N ALA A 19 -0.58 -7.97 29.58
CA ALA A 19 0.49 -6.98 29.39
C ALA A 19 0.01 -5.52 29.46
N LEU A 20 -1.29 -5.25 29.34
CA LEU A 20 -1.82 -3.89 29.31
C LEU A 20 -1.78 -3.20 30.70
N PRO A 21 -1.40 -1.91 30.77
CA PRO A 21 -1.50 -1.15 32.00
C PRO A 21 -2.97 -0.91 32.40
N ALA A 22 -3.21 -0.67 33.69
CA ALA A 22 -4.53 -0.26 34.15
C ALA A 22 -4.97 1.04 33.45
N GLY A 23 -6.19 1.07 32.90
CA GLY A 23 -6.70 2.23 32.17
C GLY A 23 -6.21 2.36 30.73
N ALA A 24 -5.55 1.35 30.15
CA ALA A 24 -5.04 1.39 28.76
C ALA A 24 -6.07 1.83 27.71
N PHE A 25 -7.36 1.61 27.97
CA PHE A 25 -8.45 1.97 27.05
C PHE A 25 -9.12 3.31 27.33
N ASP A 26 -8.77 4.01 28.41
CA ASP A 26 -9.51 5.22 28.83
C ASP A 26 -9.44 6.34 27.79
N GLY A 27 -8.36 6.41 26.99
CA GLY A 27 -8.21 7.36 25.89
C GLY A 27 -8.86 6.98 24.57
N HIS A 28 -9.29 5.72 24.39
CA HIS A 28 -9.71 5.18 23.09
C HIS A 28 -11.12 4.55 23.11
N ARG A 29 -11.78 4.50 24.27
CA ARG A 29 -13.06 3.79 24.44
C ARG A 29 -14.21 4.41 23.67
N ASP A 30 -14.28 5.74 23.66
CA ASP A 30 -15.47 6.47 23.21
C ASP A 30 -15.26 7.20 21.86
N GLY A 31 -14.09 7.06 21.24
CA GLY A 31 -13.80 7.69 19.95
C GLY A 31 -12.39 7.45 19.45
N GLN A 32 -12.17 7.78 18.18
CA GLN A 32 -10.90 7.64 17.47
C GLN A 32 -10.55 8.94 16.74
N ARG A 33 -9.26 9.29 16.73
CA ARG A 33 -8.68 10.44 16.00
C ARG A 33 -7.29 10.05 15.47
N PRO A 34 -7.23 9.12 14.51
CA PRO A 34 -5.95 8.68 13.94
C PRO A 34 -5.28 9.80 13.18
N GLY A 35 -3.95 9.87 13.29
CA GLY A 35 -3.15 10.85 12.57
C GLY A 35 -3.07 10.56 11.08
N VAL A 36 -3.16 9.28 10.70
CA VAL A 36 -3.04 8.80 9.32
C VAL A 36 -4.03 7.69 9.06
N VAL A 37 -4.70 7.70 7.90
CA VAL A 37 -5.31 6.49 7.33
C VAL A 37 -4.31 5.84 6.40
N SER A 38 -3.99 4.57 6.65
CA SER A 38 -3.03 3.78 5.90
C SER A 38 -3.77 2.71 5.11
N VAL A 39 -3.55 2.66 3.80
CA VAL A 39 -4.01 1.60 2.92
C VAL A 39 -2.79 0.82 2.46
N CYS A 40 -2.70 -0.44 2.88
CA CYS A 40 -1.63 -1.33 2.46
C CYS A 40 -2.20 -2.60 1.85
N CYS A 41 -1.37 -3.33 1.10
CA CYS A 41 -1.73 -4.66 0.64
C CYS A 41 -2.07 -5.57 1.83
N SER A 42 -3.09 -6.43 1.70
CA SER A 42 -3.43 -7.46 2.71
C SER A 42 -2.36 -8.57 2.85
N ASP A 43 -1.12 -8.31 2.45
CA ASP A 43 0.01 -9.22 2.48
C ASP A 43 0.46 -9.48 3.92
N SER A 44 0.48 -10.76 4.32
CA SER A 44 0.83 -11.16 5.69
C SER A 44 2.29 -10.94 6.09
N ARG A 45 3.15 -10.49 5.18
CA ARG A 45 4.58 -10.21 5.45
C ARG A 45 4.81 -8.80 5.96
N VAL A 46 3.83 -7.91 5.87
CA VAL A 46 3.96 -6.49 6.23
C VAL A 46 2.92 -6.14 7.30
N SER A 47 3.39 -5.85 8.51
CA SER A 47 2.53 -5.24 9.54
C SER A 47 2.48 -3.73 9.31
N GLN A 48 1.29 -3.16 9.15
CA GLN A 48 1.13 -1.73 8.91
C GLN A 48 1.60 -0.88 10.09
N GLU A 49 1.30 -1.29 11.31
CA GLU A 49 1.80 -0.63 12.50
C GLU A 49 3.30 -0.93 12.69
N GLY A 50 3.71 -2.18 12.50
CA GLY A 50 5.09 -2.63 12.66
C GLY A 50 6.08 -1.94 11.72
N MET A 51 5.69 -1.64 10.47
CA MET A 51 6.56 -0.97 9.51
C MET A 51 6.97 0.45 9.95
N PHE A 52 6.15 1.09 10.79
CA PHE A 52 6.39 2.43 11.33
C PHE A 52 6.70 2.43 12.84
N ALA A 53 6.95 1.25 13.43
CA ALA A 53 7.15 1.08 14.87
C ALA A 53 6.02 1.71 15.71
N VAL A 54 4.78 1.63 15.23
CA VAL A 54 3.59 2.08 15.95
C VAL A 54 3.20 1.00 16.95
N GLU A 55 3.43 1.27 18.23
CA GLU A 55 3.06 0.35 19.33
C GLU A 55 1.77 0.77 20.03
N GLU A 56 1.37 2.04 19.89
CA GLU A 56 0.22 2.63 20.58
C GLU A 56 -1.03 2.67 19.68
N PRO A 57 -2.22 2.30 20.19
CA PRO A 57 -3.47 2.40 19.45
C PRO A 57 -3.80 3.83 19.00
N GLY A 58 -4.44 3.94 17.84
CA GLY A 58 -4.99 5.21 17.36
C GLY A 58 -3.98 6.13 16.68
N VAL A 59 -2.75 5.68 16.38
CA VAL A 59 -1.85 6.42 15.47
C VAL A 59 -2.27 6.21 14.02
N LEU A 60 -2.50 4.95 13.62
CA LEU A 60 -2.94 4.57 12.28
C LEU A 60 -4.40 4.10 12.29
N PHE A 61 -5.15 4.50 11.27
CA PHE A 61 -6.35 3.81 10.82
C PHE A 61 -5.97 2.89 9.66
N THR A 62 -5.90 1.59 9.88
CA THR A 62 -5.41 0.64 8.88
C THR A 62 -6.53 0.06 8.03
N SER A 63 -6.38 0.14 6.71
CA SER A 63 -7.18 -0.59 5.72
C SER A 63 -6.27 -1.54 4.95
N GLY A 64 -6.70 -2.80 4.83
CA GLY A 64 -6.00 -3.82 4.05
C GLY A 64 -6.79 -4.13 2.79
N ALA A 65 -6.20 -3.90 1.62
CA ALA A 65 -6.82 -4.21 0.33
C ALA A 65 -5.83 -4.92 -0.59
N ILE A 66 -6.26 -5.95 -1.32
CA ILE A 66 -5.43 -6.64 -2.30
C ILE A 66 -4.92 -5.62 -3.33
N GLY A 67 -3.60 -5.52 -3.50
CA GLY A 67 -2.99 -4.53 -4.40
C GLY A 67 -3.09 -3.08 -3.90
N ASN A 68 -3.24 -2.86 -2.59
CA ASN A 68 -3.30 -1.55 -1.94
C ASN A 68 -4.32 -0.59 -2.60
N ALA A 69 -5.42 -1.15 -3.11
CA ALA A 69 -6.48 -0.39 -3.77
C ALA A 69 -7.17 0.54 -2.77
N VAL A 70 -7.32 1.81 -3.15
CA VAL A 70 -8.01 2.83 -2.33
C VAL A 70 -9.48 3.00 -2.73
N SER A 71 -9.97 2.15 -3.63
CA SER A 71 -11.28 2.31 -4.27
C SER A 71 -12.16 1.09 -4.08
N ALA A 72 -13.47 1.31 -4.06
CA ALA A 72 -14.49 0.28 -4.15
C ALA A 72 -15.38 0.51 -5.37
N VAL A 73 -16.12 -0.51 -5.80
CA VAL A 73 -17.17 -0.37 -6.83
C VAL A 73 -18.53 -0.33 -6.13
N VAL A 74 -19.24 0.79 -6.30
CA VAL A 74 -20.60 0.98 -5.78
C VAL A 74 -21.48 1.36 -6.96
N ASP A 75 -22.56 0.61 -7.19
CA ASP A 75 -23.50 0.83 -8.29
C ASP A 75 -22.84 0.91 -9.69
N GLY A 76 -21.72 0.21 -9.86
CA GLY A 76 -20.95 0.18 -11.13
C GLY A 76 -19.96 1.33 -11.29
N GLU A 77 -19.85 2.22 -10.31
CA GLU A 77 -18.90 3.34 -10.31
C GLU A 77 -17.76 3.08 -9.33
N ARG A 78 -16.55 3.49 -9.73
CA ARG A 78 -15.36 3.44 -8.88
C ARG A 78 -15.37 4.65 -7.96
N VAL A 79 -15.51 4.40 -6.66
CA VAL A 79 -15.56 5.42 -5.60
C VAL A 79 -14.43 5.20 -4.60
N LEU A 80 -14.14 6.18 -3.73
CA LEU A 80 -13.19 5.99 -2.64
C LEU A 80 -13.73 4.90 -1.70
N ASP A 81 -12.86 3.96 -1.30
CA ASP A 81 -13.27 2.89 -0.39
C ASP A 81 -13.76 3.46 0.94
N GLY A 82 -14.81 2.84 1.51
CA GLY A 82 -15.43 3.32 2.74
C GLY A 82 -14.47 3.34 3.93
N SER A 83 -13.50 2.42 3.98
CA SER A 83 -12.47 2.36 5.02
C SER A 83 -11.41 3.45 4.86
N VAL A 84 -11.35 4.10 3.70
CA VAL A 84 -10.49 5.25 3.42
C VAL A 84 -11.26 6.55 3.63
N ALA A 85 -12.47 6.66 3.07
CA ALA A 85 -13.32 7.83 3.19
C ALA A 85 -13.74 8.11 4.63
N TYR A 86 -14.02 7.07 5.42
CA TYR A 86 -14.52 7.23 6.77
C TYR A 86 -13.57 8.02 7.69
N PRO A 87 -12.29 7.64 7.87
CA PRO A 87 -11.40 8.41 8.73
C PRO A 87 -11.16 9.85 8.24
N LEU A 88 -11.05 10.04 6.92
CA LEU A 88 -10.91 11.36 6.32
C LEU A 88 -12.09 12.29 6.63
N ARG A 89 -13.31 11.76 6.70
CA ARG A 89 -14.54 12.57 6.89
C ARG A 89 -15.11 12.56 8.30
N HIS A 90 -14.76 11.58 9.12
CA HIS A 90 -15.42 11.37 10.41
C HIS A 90 -14.46 11.32 11.60
N THR A 91 -13.15 11.23 11.38
CA THR A 91 -12.16 11.15 12.47
C THR A 91 -11.17 12.30 12.48
N HIS A 92 -11.34 13.30 11.60
CA HIS A 92 -10.44 14.44 11.42
C HIS A 92 -9.01 14.03 11.06
N THR A 93 -8.90 12.96 10.27
CA THR A 93 -7.63 12.47 9.76
C THR A 93 -7.32 13.21 8.47
N GLU A 94 -6.17 13.88 8.42
CA GLU A 94 -5.77 14.76 7.30
C GLU A 94 -4.63 14.15 6.47
N VAL A 95 -4.32 12.88 6.68
CA VAL A 95 -3.24 12.18 5.96
C VAL A 95 -3.74 10.82 5.49
N LEU A 96 -3.54 10.55 4.19
CA LEU A 96 -3.70 9.23 3.57
C LEU A 96 -2.32 8.70 3.17
N ALA A 97 -1.94 7.54 3.67
CA ALA A 97 -0.77 6.80 3.22
C ALA A 97 -1.20 5.61 2.37
N VAL A 98 -0.80 5.58 1.10
CA VAL A 98 -0.97 4.42 0.20
C VAL A 98 0.36 3.68 0.16
N VAL A 99 0.37 2.42 0.60
CA VAL A 99 1.59 1.63 0.77
C VAL A 99 1.55 0.36 -0.08
N GLY A 100 2.27 0.38 -1.19
CA GLY A 100 2.59 -0.83 -1.97
C GLY A 100 3.73 -1.62 -1.32
N HIS A 101 4.07 -2.79 -1.86
CA HIS A 101 5.25 -3.53 -1.42
C HIS A 101 5.85 -4.36 -2.55
N THR A 102 7.17 -4.55 -2.53
CA THR A 102 7.83 -5.41 -3.52
C THR A 102 7.33 -6.85 -3.39
N GLY A 103 7.25 -7.57 -4.50
CA GLY A 103 6.71 -8.93 -4.52
C GLY A 103 5.20 -9.03 -4.32
N CYS A 104 4.43 -8.01 -4.71
CA CYS A 104 2.97 -8.02 -4.57
C CYS A 104 2.31 -9.08 -5.47
N GLY A 105 1.66 -10.07 -4.84
CA GLY A 105 0.97 -11.14 -5.56
C GLY A 105 -0.25 -10.66 -6.36
N ALA A 106 -0.90 -9.57 -5.94
CA ALA A 106 -2.04 -8.99 -6.65
C ALA A 106 -1.61 -8.37 -8.00
N VAL A 107 -0.51 -7.62 -7.97
CA VAL A 107 0.09 -7.02 -9.17
C VAL A 107 0.61 -8.11 -10.11
N GLU A 108 1.23 -9.17 -9.58
CA GLU A 108 1.65 -10.33 -10.37
C GLU A 108 0.46 -11.07 -11.02
N ALA A 109 -0.65 -11.24 -10.28
CA ALA A 109 -1.86 -11.86 -10.81
C ALA A 109 -2.48 -11.01 -11.93
N ALA A 110 -2.51 -9.68 -11.78
CA ALA A 110 -2.97 -8.76 -12.81
C ALA A 110 -2.05 -8.78 -14.04
N LEU A 111 -0.72 -8.80 -13.85
CA LEU A 111 0.25 -8.95 -14.92
C LEU A 111 0.09 -10.27 -15.68
N THR A 112 -0.16 -11.36 -14.97
CA THR A 112 -0.46 -12.68 -15.57
C THR A 112 -1.75 -12.61 -16.39
N ALA A 113 -2.80 -12.00 -15.84
CA ALA A 113 -4.07 -11.83 -16.52
C ALA A 113 -3.94 -11.03 -17.82
N VAL A 114 -3.20 -9.91 -17.80
CA VAL A 114 -2.92 -9.10 -19.00
C VAL A 114 -2.15 -9.90 -20.07
N ARG A 115 -1.15 -10.69 -19.65
CA ARG A 115 -0.30 -11.45 -20.58
C ARG A 115 -0.95 -12.69 -21.17
N THR A 116 -1.81 -13.37 -20.41
CA THR A 116 -2.30 -14.72 -20.75
C THR A 116 -3.81 -14.82 -20.85
N GLY A 117 -4.56 -13.87 -20.28
CA GLY A 117 -6.00 -13.96 -20.08
C GLY A 117 -6.42 -14.81 -18.87
N ASP A 118 -5.48 -15.36 -18.10
CA ASP A 118 -5.77 -16.20 -16.95
C ASP A 118 -6.02 -15.36 -15.69
N PHE A 119 -7.18 -15.55 -15.07
CA PHE A 119 -7.57 -14.90 -13.82
C PHE A 119 -7.74 -15.91 -12.68
N PRO A 120 -7.59 -15.47 -11.42
CA PRO A 120 -8.03 -16.26 -10.28
C PRO A 120 -9.48 -16.76 -10.45
N PRO A 121 -9.79 -18.02 -10.06
CA PRO A 121 -11.12 -18.58 -10.22
C PRO A 121 -12.13 -18.04 -9.18
N GLU A 122 -11.67 -17.55 -8.03
CA GLU A 122 -12.52 -17.02 -6.97
C GLU A 122 -13.09 -15.65 -7.37
N PRO A 123 -14.42 -15.45 -7.38
CA PRO A 123 -15.03 -14.22 -7.90
C PRO A 123 -14.57 -12.93 -7.23
N GLY A 124 -14.36 -12.95 -5.90
CA GLY A 124 -13.88 -11.77 -5.16
C GLY A 124 -12.43 -11.43 -5.53
N VAL A 125 -11.55 -12.42 -5.53
CA VAL A 125 -10.13 -12.24 -5.91
C VAL A 125 -10.04 -11.81 -7.37
N ARG A 126 -10.85 -12.38 -8.25
CA ARG A 126 -10.94 -11.96 -9.65
C ARG A 126 -11.34 -10.50 -9.77
N ALA A 127 -12.37 -10.05 -9.06
CA ALA A 127 -12.80 -8.65 -9.11
C ALA A 127 -11.70 -7.69 -8.65
N ASP A 128 -10.97 -8.04 -7.58
CA ASP A 128 -9.83 -7.25 -7.11
C ASP A 128 -8.70 -7.19 -8.16
N VAL A 129 -8.37 -8.31 -8.78
CA VAL A 129 -7.37 -8.39 -9.86
C VAL A 129 -7.82 -7.63 -11.11
N GLU A 130 -9.09 -7.77 -11.52
CA GLU A 130 -9.68 -7.02 -12.63
C GLU A 130 -9.60 -5.51 -12.37
N GLY A 131 -9.75 -5.06 -11.12
CA GLY A 131 -9.57 -3.66 -10.74
C GLY A 131 -8.15 -3.12 -10.98
N LEU A 132 -7.14 -3.99 -10.96
CA LEU A 132 -5.73 -3.64 -11.21
C LEU A 132 -5.35 -3.74 -12.69
N VAL A 133 -6.10 -4.48 -13.51
CA VAL A 133 -5.78 -4.71 -14.93
C VAL A 133 -5.56 -3.40 -15.70
N PRO A 134 -6.45 -2.39 -15.65
CA PRO A 134 -6.24 -1.15 -16.40
C PRO A 134 -4.96 -0.40 -15.98
N ILE A 135 -4.58 -0.48 -14.71
CA ILE A 135 -3.36 0.13 -14.18
C ILE A 135 -2.13 -0.62 -14.72
N VAL A 136 -2.18 -1.96 -14.74
CA VAL A 136 -1.09 -2.78 -15.26
C VAL A 136 -0.92 -2.62 -16.77
N GLU A 137 -2.03 -2.58 -17.53
CA GLU A 137 -1.98 -2.29 -18.97
C GLU A 137 -1.33 -0.94 -19.24
N ALA A 138 -1.78 0.13 -18.56
CA ALA A 138 -1.19 1.45 -18.69
C ALA A 138 0.29 1.49 -18.29
N GLY A 139 0.66 0.76 -17.23
CA GLY A 139 2.05 0.62 -16.81
C GLY A 139 2.91 -0.08 -17.87
N LEU A 140 2.43 -1.14 -18.52
CA LEU A 140 3.17 -1.83 -19.59
C LEU A 140 3.34 -0.97 -20.85
N ASP A 141 2.48 0.03 -21.05
CA ASP A 141 2.63 1.03 -22.11
C ASP A 141 3.58 2.19 -21.74
N ASP A 142 3.98 2.31 -20.46
CA ASP A 142 4.90 3.37 -19.99
C ASP A 142 6.37 2.91 -20.11
N PRO A 143 7.21 3.62 -20.89
CA PRO A 143 8.63 3.31 -21.04
C PRO A 143 9.41 3.26 -19.72
N ALA A 144 9.01 4.01 -18.69
CA ALA A 144 9.66 4.00 -17.38
C ALA A 144 9.44 2.66 -16.63
N VAL A 145 8.40 1.91 -16.97
CA VAL A 145 8.06 0.63 -16.34
C VAL A 145 8.69 -0.55 -17.09
N VAL A 146 8.73 -0.53 -18.41
CA VAL A 146 9.30 -1.64 -19.21
C VAL A 146 10.81 -1.48 -19.45
N GLY A 147 11.35 -0.25 -19.42
CA GLY A 147 12.75 0.02 -19.75
C GLY A 147 13.13 -0.42 -21.18
N GLU A 148 14.40 -0.18 -21.56
CA GLU A 148 14.92 -0.62 -22.87
C GLU A 148 15.27 -2.12 -22.92
N THR A 149 15.36 -2.80 -21.77
CA THR A 149 15.97 -4.13 -21.60
C THR A 149 15.00 -5.29 -21.45
N ASP A 150 13.69 -5.07 -21.29
CA ASP A 150 12.67 -6.13 -21.15
C ASP A 150 12.48 -6.98 -22.43
N ALA A 151 13.24 -6.71 -23.49
CA ALA A 151 13.32 -7.52 -24.70
C ALA A 151 14.12 -8.83 -24.54
N ASP A 152 14.92 -8.98 -23.47
CA ASP A 152 15.72 -10.19 -23.20
C ASP A 152 15.41 -10.80 -21.81
N PRO A 153 14.64 -11.91 -21.73
CA PRO A 153 14.23 -12.54 -20.48
C PRO A 153 15.37 -13.24 -19.71
N ASP A 154 16.57 -13.37 -20.31
CA ASP A 154 17.77 -13.92 -19.65
C ASP A 154 18.74 -12.82 -19.17
N SER A 155 18.40 -11.54 -19.36
CA SER A 155 19.22 -10.44 -18.87
C SER A 155 18.98 -10.19 -17.36
N ASP A 156 20.06 -10.16 -16.58
CA ASP A 156 20.10 -9.77 -15.15
C ASP A 156 19.90 -8.24 -14.98
N ALA A 157 19.09 -7.64 -15.85
CA ALA A 157 19.03 -6.21 -16.07
C ALA A 157 17.86 -5.57 -15.31
N GLY A 158 18.16 -5.11 -14.10
CA GLY A 158 17.34 -4.15 -13.36
C GLY A 158 16.19 -4.75 -12.54
N PRO A 159 15.42 -3.89 -11.86
CA PRO A 159 14.27 -4.28 -11.05
C PRO A 159 13.24 -5.09 -11.86
N PRO A 160 12.62 -6.14 -11.29
CA PRO A 160 11.56 -6.88 -11.97
C PRO A 160 10.43 -5.94 -12.40
N VAL A 161 9.89 -6.12 -13.61
CA VAL A 161 8.73 -5.35 -14.12
C VAL A 161 7.55 -5.34 -13.13
N ARG A 162 7.34 -6.43 -12.39
CA ARG A 162 6.35 -6.51 -11.32
C ARG A 162 6.56 -5.43 -10.26
N ASP A 163 7.79 -5.19 -9.82
CA ASP A 163 8.07 -4.25 -8.73
C ASP A 163 8.04 -2.80 -9.24
N ARG A 164 8.38 -2.55 -10.51
CA ARG A 164 8.08 -1.28 -11.19
C ARG A 164 6.57 -1.02 -11.28
N LEU A 165 5.79 -2.04 -11.63
CA LEU A 165 4.32 -1.96 -11.64
C LEU A 165 3.71 -1.76 -10.25
N VAL A 166 4.37 -2.22 -9.17
CA VAL A 166 3.95 -1.89 -7.79
C VAL A 166 4.05 -0.40 -7.55
N GLU A 167 5.18 0.23 -7.88
CA GLU A 167 5.35 1.68 -7.73
C GLU A 167 4.35 2.45 -8.60
N TYR A 168 4.19 2.01 -9.86
CA TYR A 168 3.21 2.60 -10.78
C TYR A 168 1.79 2.50 -10.23
N ASN A 169 1.40 1.37 -9.66
CA ASN A 169 0.12 1.21 -8.99
C ASN A 169 -0.03 2.19 -7.82
N VAL A 170 0.99 2.36 -6.97
CA VAL A 170 0.94 3.36 -5.88
C VAL A 170 0.65 4.76 -6.43
N HIS A 171 1.31 5.15 -7.52
CA HIS A 171 1.04 6.43 -8.18
C HIS A 171 -0.40 6.58 -8.67
N GLU A 172 -0.97 5.53 -9.28
CA GLU A 172 -2.34 5.55 -9.78
C GLU A 172 -3.38 5.57 -8.65
N GLN A 173 -3.11 4.88 -7.54
CA GLN A 173 -3.97 4.96 -6.36
C GLN A 173 -3.93 6.36 -5.71
N VAL A 174 -2.75 6.98 -5.65
CA VAL A 174 -2.61 8.37 -5.17
C VAL A 174 -3.37 9.33 -6.08
N ALA A 175 -3.18 9.23 -7.41
CA ALA A 175 -3.90 10.06 -8.37
C ALA A 175 -5.42 9.89 -8.26
N PHE A 176 -5.90 8.64 -8.15
CA PHE A 176 -7.32 8.38 -7.96
C PHE A 176 -7.87 9.05 -6.69
N ALA A 177 -7.14 8.97 -5.57
CA ALA A 177 -7.55 9.55 -4.30
C ALA A 177 -7.61 11.09 -4.35
N LEU A 178 -6.63 11.75 -4.98
CA LEU A 178 -6.58 13.20 -5.12
C LEU A 178 -7.79 13.76 -5.90
N ASP A 179 -8.36 12.96 -6.80
CA ASP A 179 -9.57 13.31 -7.56
C ASP A 179 -10.89 13.12 -6.76
N ARG A 180 -10.83 12.73 -5.48
CA ARG A 180 -12.01 12.49 -4.64
C ARG A 180 -12.26 13.65 -3.68
N GLU A 181 -13.52 14.09 -3.58
CA GLU A 181 -13.91 15.16 -2.65
C GLU A 181 -13.64 14.82 -1.19
N GLU A 182 -13.66 13.53 -0.84
CA GLU A 182 -13.40 13.04 0.51
C GLU A 182 -11.94 13.21 0.93
N ALA A 183 -11.01 13.29 -0.02
CA ALA A 183 -9.57 13.45 0.23
C ALA A 183 -9.07 14.88 -0.07
N ALA A 184 -9.95 15.81 -0.44
CA ALA A 184 -9.56 17.16 -0.87
C ALA A 184 -8.75 17.96 0.16
N ASP A 185 -8.96 17.69 1.46
CA ASP A 185 -8.25 18.35 2.57
C ASP A 185 -7.09 17.51 3.12
N ALA A 186 -6.83 16.33 2.55
CA ALA A 186 -5.82 15.41 3.04
C ALA A 186 -4.51 15.52 2.23
N THR A 187 -3.38 15.38 2.91
CA THR A 187 -2.12 15.08 2.24
C THR A 187 -2.06 13.60 1.92
N VAL A 188 -1.75 13.26 0.67
CA VAL A 188 -1.69 11.88 0.18
C VAL A 188 -0.24 11.49 -0.07
N TYR A 189 0.26 10.54 0.72
CA TYR A 189 1.58 9.94 0.57
C TYR A 189 1.49 8.60 -0.16
N GLY A 190 2.39 8.39 -1.12
CA GLY A 190 2.61 7.09 -1.76
C GLY A 190 3.95 6.51 -1.33
N PHE A 191 3.90 5.29 -0.81
CA PHE A 191 5.06 4.54 -0.33
C PHE A 191 5.16 3.16 -0.97
N VAL A 192 6.38 2.62 -1.02
CA VAL A 192 6.63 1.21 -1.30
C VAL A 192 7.48 0.61 -0.17
N TYR A 193 6.97 -0.47 0.43
CA TYR A 193 7.71 -1.26 1.43
C TYR A 193 8.58 -2.30 0.73
N ASP A 194 9.90 -2.20 0.88
CA ASP A 194 10.84 -3.04 0.15
C ASP A 194 11.25 -4.30 0.93
N LEU A 195 10.55 -5.41 0.67
CA LEU A 195 10.87 -6.73 1.23
C LEU A 195 12.08 -7.40 0.58
N HIS A 196 12.50 -6.96 -0.61
CA HIS A 196 13.40 -7.72 -1.47
C HIS A 196 14.70 -6.97 -1.81
N GLY A 197 14.91 -5.77 -1.25
CA GLY A 197 16.11 -4.96 -1.47
C GLY A 197 16.24 -4.45 -2.90
N VAL A 198 15.11 -4.17 -3.57
CA VAL A 198 15.07 -3.69 -4.96
C VAL A 198 15.36 -2.19 -5.05
N TYR A 199 15.00 -1.42 -4.02
CA TYR A 199 15.23 0.03 -3.97
C TYR A 199 16.59 0.40 -3.35
N GLY A 200 17.15 -0.47 -2.51
CA GLY A 200 18.43 -0.24 -1.84
C GLY A 200 18.84 -1.37 -0.92
N ASP A 201 19.92 -1.15 -0.16
CA ASP A 201 20.61 -2.22 0.58
C ASP A 201 19.95 -2.62 1.92
N ARG A 202 18.80 -2.04 2.27
CA ARG A 202 18.13 -2.22 3.56
C ARG A 202 16.73 -2.82 3.37
N GLU A 203 16.64 -4.13 3.44
CA GLU A 203 15.37 -4.85 3.48
C GLU A 203 14.45 -4.32 4.59
N GLY A 204 13.16 -4.23 4.29
CA GLY A 204 12.13 -3.71 5.18
C GLY A 204 12.08 -2.18 5.27
N THR A 205 12.78 -1.47 4.39
CA THR A 205 12.71 0.00 4.31
C THR A 205 11.46 0.43 3.55
N VAL A 206 10.78 1.45 4.09
CA VAL A 206 9.73 2.19 3.39
C VAL A 206 10.37 3.29 2.55
N TYR A 207 10.08 3.30 1.24
CA TYR A 207 10.49 4.36 0.32
C TYR A 207 9.30 5.24 -0.06
N LEU A 208 9.45 6.55 0.12
CA LEU A 208 8.54 7.57 -0.36
C LEU A 208 8.75 7.76 -1.87
N VAL A 209 7.69 7.51 -2.63
CA VAL A 209 7.70 7.59 -4.09
C VAL A 209 6.75 8.67 -4.60
N ASN A 210 5.82 9.16 -3.78
CA ASN A 210 4.83 10.14 -4.20
C ASN A 210 4.33 11.00 -3.03
N VAL A 211 4.17 12.31 -3.25
CA VAL A 211 3.46 13.23 -2.34
C VAL A 211 2.53 14.10 -3.15
N ASP A 212 1.22 13.96 -2.96
CA ASP A 212 0.19 14.75 -3.66
C ASP A 212 0.37 14.79 -5.20
N GLY A 213 0.88 13.70 -5.77
CA GLY A 213 1.15 13.58 -7.20
C GLY A 213 2.57 14.00 -7.63
N GLU A 214 3.36 14.63 -6.77
CA GLU A 214 4.80 14.88 -7.00
C GLU A 214 5.58 13.56 -6.90
N ARG A 215 6.42 13.28 -7.88
CA ARG A 215 7.15 12.01 -8.05
C ARG A 215 8.65 12.21 -8.26
N ASP A 216 9.12 13.46 -8.45
CA ASP A 216 10.54 13.75 -8.65
C ASP A 216 11.33 13.43 -7.37
N PRO A 217 12.30 12.50 -7.41
CA PRO A 217 13.05 12.13 -6.22
C PRO A 217 13.86 13.29 -5.62
N GLY A 218 14.26 14.29 -6.42
CA GLY A 218 14.94 15.49 -5.93
C GLY A 218 14.01 16.32 -5.05
N THR A 219 12.83 16.66 -5.57
CA THR A 219 11.79 17.40 -4.83
C THR A 219 11.36 16.65 -3.56
N LEU A 220 11.19 15.33 -3.65
CA LEU A 220 10.82 14.51 -2.49
C LEU A 220 11.93 14.45 -1.43
N ARG A 221 13.21 14.40 -1.82
CA ARG A 221 14.35 14.47 -0.88
C ARG A 221 14.42 15.82 -0.18
N ASP A 222 14.19 16.90 -0.91
CA ASP A 222 14.14 18.25 -0.34
C ASP A 222 13.01 18.37 0.71
N LEU A 223 11.86 17.73 0.45
CA LEU A 223 10.72 17.72 1.36
C LEU A 223 11.01 16.97 2.67
N VAL A 224 11.61 15.77 2.60
CA VAL A 224 11.88 14.96 3.81
C VAL A 224 13.12 15.44 4.58
N GLY A 225 14.02 16.17 3.89
CA GLY A 225 15.28 16.70 4.39
C GLY A 225 16.42 15.66 4.37
N GLU A 226 17.66 16.15 4.44
CA GLU A 226 18.89 15.33 4.27
C GLU A 226 18.93 14.08 5.16
N ALA A 227 18.45 14.18 6.40
CA ALA A 227 18.47 13.08 7.36
C ALA A 227 17.57 11.88 6.99
N ARG A 228 16.70 12.04 5.97
CA ARG A 228 15.72 11.04 5.53
C ARG A 228 15.76 10.84 4.02
N ALA A 229 16.75 11.42 3.33
CA ALA A 229 16.86 11.33 1.88
C ALA A 229 17.08 9.89 1.40
N ASP A 230 17.57 9.00 2.27
CA ASP A 230 17.70 7.56 2.04
C ASP A 230 16.36 6.81 1.98
N HIS A 231 15.27 7.44 2.43
CA HIS A 231 13.90 6.95 2.26
C HIS A 231 13.25 7.41 0.95
N VAL A 232 13.99 8.02 0.02
CA VAL A 232 13.45 8.49 -1.27
C VAL A 232 14.21 7.86 -2.42
N ALA A 233 13.53 6.98 -3.15
CA ALA A 233 14.03 6.29 -4.33
C ALA A 233 12.85 5.97 -5.26
N THR A 234 13.14 5.68 -6.52
CA THR A 234 12.16 5.30 -7.54
C THR A 234 12.72 4.16 -8.37
N LEU A 235 11.86 3.25 -8.81
CA LEU A 235 12.18 2.25 -9.84
C LEU A 235 11.76 2.71 -11.25
N LEU A 236 11.12 3.88 -11.35
CA LEU A 236 10.54 4.42 -12.57
C LEU A 236 11.39 5.58 -13.09
N GLU A 237 12.63 5.29 -13.48
CA GLU A 237 13.50 6.28 -14.10
C GLU A 237 13.24 6.34 -15.62
N ARG A 238 13.11 7.57 -16.15
CA ARG A 238 12.98 7.86 -17.59
C ARG A 238 14.34 8.13 -18.23
#